data_AF-A0A920K5A5-F1
#
_entry.id   AF-A0A920K5A5-F1
#
_cell.length_a   1.000
_cell.length_b   1.000
_cell.length_c   1.000
_cell.angle_alpha   90.00
_cell.angle_beta   90.00
_cell.angle_gamma   90.00
#
_symmetry.space_group_name_H-M   'P 1'
#
loop_
_entity.id
_entity.type
_entity.pdbx_description
1 polymer ?
#
loop_
_entity_poly.entity_id
_entity_poly.type
_entity_poly.pdbx_seq_one_letter_code
_entity_poly.pdbx_strand_id
1 'polypeptide(L)' 'MIRAQDIVESVADAFQFISYYHPKDFIDAVFTAYKKEQSPAAKDALAQILTNSKLCAMGKRPICQDTGIATIFVKMVRM' A
#
# COMPACT_ATOMS: atom_id res chain seq x y z
N MET A 1 18.21 -2.94 24.46
CA MET A 1 18.19 -1.50 24.20
C MET A 1 17.87 -1.31 22.72
N ILE A 2 16.88 -0.48 22.38
CA ILE A 2 16.61 -0.11 20.98
C ILE A 2 17.57 1.02 20.63
N ARG A 3 18.30 0.88 19.52
CA ARG A 3 19.24 1.88 19.01
C ARG A 3 18.54 2.76 17.98
N ALA A 4 19.07 3.95 17.74
CA ALA A 4 18.55 4.84 16.70
C ALA A 4 18.52 4.15 15.32
N GLN A 5 19.55 3.36 15.01
CA GLN A 5 19.63 2.62 13.75
C GLN A 5 18.47 1.62 13.57
N ASP A 6 18.06 0.95 14.65
CA ASP A 6 16.96 -0.02 14.59
C ASP A 6 15.64 0.68 14.21
N ILE A 7 15.45 1.94 14.62
CA ILE A 7 14.29 2.76 14.24
C ILE A 7 14.38 3.20 12.78
N VAL A 8 15.56 3.66 12.34
CA VAL A 8 15.78 4.11 10.95
C VAL A 8 15.49 2.98 9.97
N GLU A 9 16.04 1.79 10.21
CA GLU A 9 15.83 0.62 9.36
C GLU A 9 14.36 0.19 9.35
N SER A 10 13.73 0.10 10.53
CA SER A 10 12.33 -0.31 10.63
C SER A 10 11.38 0.66 9.93
N VAL A 11 11.58 1.97 10.03
CA VAL A 11 10.74 2.98 9.37
C VAL A 11 10.97 2.97 7.86
N ALA A 12 12.23 2.86 7.42
CA ALA A 12 12.55 2.77 6.00
C ALA A 12 11.89 1.54 5.37
N ASP A 13 12.03 0.37 5.98
CA ASP A 13 11.42 -0.88 5.49
C ASP A 13 9.90 -0.79 5.46
N ALA A 14 9.27 -0.22 6.50
CA ALA A 14 7.83 -0.04 6.55
C ALA A 14 7.33 0.87 5.42
N PHE A 15 8.01 2.01 5.19
CA PHE A 15 7.62 2.94 4.12
C PHE A 15 7.86 2.39 2.72
N GLN A 16 8.95 1.64 2.52
CA GLN A 16 9.14 0.91 1.27
C GLN A 16 7.99 -0.08 1.08
N PHE A 17 7.69 -0.91 2.09
CA PHE A 17 6.63 -1.91 2.03
C PHE A 17 5.27 -1.34 1.60
N ILE A 18 4.81 -0.28 2.27
CA ILE A 18 3.49 0.32 1.98
C ILE A 18 3.48 1.10 0.65
N SER A 19 4.64 1.50 0.12
CA SER A 19 4.70 2.24 -1.14
C SER A 19 4.35 1.37 -2.36
N TYR A 20 4.66 0.07 -2.31
CA TYR A 20 4.44 -0.86 -3.43
C TYR A 20 3.36 -1.93 -3.18
N TYR A 21 2.88 -2.11 -1.94
CA TYR A 21 1.79 -3.04 -1.63
C TYR A 21 0.53 -2.34 -1.13
N HIS A 22 -0.60 -2.68 -1.77
CA HIS A 22 -1.90 -2.47 -1.14
C HIS A 22 -2.19 -3.58 -0.12
N PRO A 23 -2.87 -3.26 0.98
CA PRO A 23 -3.41 -4.26 1.92
C PRO A 23 -4.34 -5.28 1.25
N LYS A 24 -4.38 -6.50 1.80
CA LYS A 24 -5.19 -7.59 1.23
C LYS A 24 -6.70 -7.26 1.22
N ASP A 25 -7.20 -6.67 2.31
CA ASP A 25 -8.59 -6.25 2.45
C ASP A 25 -8.98 -5.20 1.40
N PHE A 26 -8.09 -4.25 1.09
CA PHE A 26 -8.28 -3.32 -0.02
C PHE A 26 -8.42 -4.06 -1.36
N ILE A 27 -7.51 -4.99 -1.67
CA ILE A 27 -7.56 -5.77 -2.92
C ILE A 27 -8.83 -6.60 -3.00
N ASP A 28 -9.21 -7.29 -1.92
CA ASP A 28 -10.42 -8.11 -1.86
C ASP A 28 -11.68 -7.26 -2.08
N ALA A 29 -11.72 -6.05 -1.50
CA ALA A 29 -12.82 -5.10 -1.64
C ALA A 29 -12.93 -4.59 -3.09
N VAL A 30 -11.83 -4.14 -3.68
CA VAL A 30 -11.80 -3.66 -5.08
C VAL A 30 -12.15 -4.78 -6.05
N PHE A 31 -11.67 -6.01 -5.82
CA PHE A 31 -12.02 -7.16 -6.65
C PHE A 31 -13.50 -7.55 -6.52
N THR A 32 -14.06 -7.42 -5.32
CA THR A 32 -15.50 -7.64 -5.11
C THR A 32 -16.33 -6.58 -5.82
N ALA A 33 -15.91 -5.30 -5.78
CA ALA A 33 -16.55 -4.22 -6.53
C ALA A 33 -16.48 -4.48 -8.04
N TYR A 34 -15.30 -4.86 -8.57
CA TYR A 34 -15.09 -5.18 -9.98
C TYR A 34 -16.07 -6.25 -10.50
N LYS A 35 -16.31 -7.29 -9.69
CA LYS A 35 -17.24 -8.38 -10.05
C LYS A 35 -18.70 -7.93 -10.10
N LYS A 36 -19.09 -6.95 -9.28
CA LYS A 36 -20.47 -6.47 -9.15
C LYS A 36 -20.79 -5.28 -10.08
N GLU A 37 -19.77 -4.53 -10.49
CA GLU A 37 -19.91 -3.32 -11.30
C GLU A 37 -20.53 -3.62 -12.67
N GLN A 38 -21.52 -2.79 -13.05
CA GLN A 38 -22.29 -2.91 -14.28
C GLN A 38 -21.85 -1.89 -15.33
N SER A 39 -21.38 -0.71 -14.92
CA SER A 39 -20.87 0.32 -15.82
C SER A 39 -19.54 -0.15 -16.43
N PRO A 40 -19.44 -0.27 -17.77
CA PRO A 40 -18.21 -0.72 -18.42
C PRO A 40 -17.00 0.14 -18.06
N ALA A 41 -17.16 1.47 -18.10
CA ALA A 41 -16.07 2.40 -17.79
C ALA A 41 -15.59 2.28 -16.33
N ALA A 42 -16.52 2.14 -15.38
CA ALA A 42 -16.16 1.96 -13.96
C ALA A 42 -15.49 0.60 -13.72
N LYS A 43 -15.98 -0.45 -14.38
CA LYS A 43 -15.40 -1.79 -14.30
C LYS A 43 -13.97 -1.82 -14.84
N ASP A 44 -13.70 -1.13 -15.95
CA ASP A 44 -12.36 -0.99 -16.52
C ASP A 44 -11.44 -0.21 -15.59
N ALA A 45 -11.92 0.86 -14.95
CA ALA A 45 -11.14 1.59 -13.96
C ALA A 45 -10.74 0.71 -12.76
N LEU A 46 -11.65 -0.12 -12.24
CA LEU A 46 -11.35 -1.09 -11.19
C LEU A 46 -10.32 -2.13 -11.65
N ALA A 47 -10.42 -2.61 -12.89
CA ALA A 47 -9.44 -3.52 -13.47
C ALA A 47 -8.03 -2.89 -13.58
N GLN A 48 -7.96 -1.60 -13.94
CA GLN A 48 -6.70 -0.85 -13.96
C GLN A 48 -6.08 -0.73 -12.57
N ILE A 49 -6.88 -0.42 -11.54
CA ILE A 49 -6.40 -0.36 -10.14
C ILE A 49 -5.81 -1.72 -9.71
N LEU A 50 -6.51 -2.82 -9.97
CA LEU A 50 -6.05 -4.17 -9.64
C LEU A 50 -4.76 -4.53 -10.41
N THR A 51 -4.71 -4.21 -11.70
CA THR A 51 -3.53 -4.46 -12.54
C THR A 51 -2.33 -3.64 -12.06
N ASN A 52 -2.52 -2.35 -11.77
CA ASN A 52 -1.47 -1.51 -11.25
C ASN A 52 -0.93 -2.05 -9.92
N SER A 53 -1.83 -2.45 -9.01
CA SER A 53 -1.46 -3.04 -7.73
C SER A 53 -0.56 -4.28 -7.91
N LYS A 54 -0.90 -5.17 -8.84
CA LYS A 54 -0.08 -6.35 -9.17
C LYS A 54 1.29 -5.97 -9.74
N LEU A 55 1.32 -5.04 -10.70
CA LEU A 55 2.57 -4.61 -11.33
C LEU A 55 3.50 -3.89 -10.34
N CYS A 56 2.95 -3.08 -9.45
CA CYS A 56 3.71 -2.38 -8.41
C CYS A 56 4.32 -3.35 -7.39
N ALA A 57 3.53 -4.31 -6.92
CA ALA A 57 3.98 -5.39 -6.05
C ALA A 57 5.13 -6.20 -6.66
N MET A 58 5.01 -6.60 -7.94
CA MET A 58 6.05 -7.39 -8.63
C MET A 58 7.30 -6.57 -8.93
N GLY A 59 7.13 -5.31 -9.33
CA GLY A 59 8.22 -4.43 -9.72
C GLY A 59 8.89 -3.68 -8.57
N LYS A 60 8.37 -3.81 -7.34
CA LYS A 60 8.76 -3.00 -6.17
C LYS A 60 8.81 -1.50 -6.51
N ARG A 61 7.81 -1.03 -7.26
CA ARG A 61 7.67 0.36 -7.69
C ARG A 61 6.52 1.02 -6.93
N PRO A 62 6.59 2.33 -6.64
CA PRO A 62 5.49 3.05 -6.01
C PRO A 62 4.17 2.84 -6.75
N ILE A 63 3.09 2.65 -5.99
CA ILE A 63 1.73 2.50 -6.53
C ILE A 63 1.22 3.77 -7.20
N CYS A 64 1.65 4.93 -6.69
CA CYS A 64 1.26 6.26 -7.14
C CYS A 64 2.52 7.11 -7.41
N GLN A 65 2.37 8.12 -8.26
CA GLN A 65 3.41 9.14 -8.47
C GLN A 65 3.66 9.95 -7.20
N ASP A 66 2.60 10.30 -6.48
CA ASP A 66 2.67 10.94 -5.17
C ASP A 66 2.73 9.86 -4.08
N THR A 67 3.85 9.77 -3.36
CA THR A 67 4.03 8.80 -2.28
C THR A 67 3.50 9.30 -0.93
N GLY A 68 2.88 10.48 -0.91
CA GLY A 68 2.27 11.06 0.28
C GLY A 68 3.27 11.64 1.27
N ILE A 69 2.78 11.91 2.49
CA ILE A 69 3.52 12.52 3.59
C ILE A 69 3.79 11.46 4.66
N ALA A 70 5.06 11.34 5.08
CA ALA A 70 5.46 10.45 6.16
C ALA A 70 4.78 10.85 7.49
N THR A 71 3.84 10.03 7.95
CA THR A 71 3.12 10.25 9.21
C THR A 71 3.37 9.07 10.14
N ILE A 72 3.88 9.34 11.34
CA ILE A 72 4.33 8.31 12.28
C ILE A 72 3.61 8.53 13.61
N PHE A 73 2.91 7.50 14.09
CA PHE A 73 2.33 7.47 15.43
C PHE A 73 3.21 6.62 16.33
N VAL A 74 3.85 7.24 17.32
CA VAL A 74 4.75 6.55 18.24
C VAL A 74 4.09 6.39 19.61
N LYS A 75 4.02 5.15 20.09
CA LYS A 75 3.68 4.84 21.48
C LYS A 75 4.93 4.39 22.22
N MET A 76 5.40 5.21 23.15
CA MET A 76 6.49 4.83 24.04
C MET A 76 5.91 4.07 25.23
N VAL A 77 6.22 2.79 25.35
CA VAL A 77 5.93 2.01 26.57
C VAL A 77 7.11 2.15 27.52
N ARG A 78 6.89 2.76 28.68
CA ARG A 78 7.82 2.60 29.80
C ARG A 78 7.58 1.21 30.39
N MET A 79 8.66 0.45 30.53
CA MET A 79 8.69 -0.68 31.46
C MET A 79 8.82 -0.15 32.88
#